data_AF-A0A7W0MVC0-F1
#
_entry.id   AF-A0A7W0MVC0-F1
#
_cell.length_a   1.000
_cell.length_b   1.000
_cell.length_c   1.000
_cell.angle_alpha   90.00
_cell.angle_beta   90.00
_cell.angle_gamma   90.00
#
_symmetry.space_group_name_H-M   'P 1'
#
loop_
_entity.id
_entity.type
_entity.pdbx_description
1 polymer ?
#
loop_
_entity_poly.entity_id
_entity_poly.type
_entity_poly.pdbx_seq_one_letter_code
_entity_poly.pdbx_strand_id
1 'polypeptide(L)'
;MEEPHREHPLLRQGIDLLGFDPFDRLAEGTRTQQPALFLVSMAVWAGEERDTPAAAAGHSLGEYAALTAAGAIAFEDAVKLVDARATAMADAAQREPGGMVAMLGGDAEAIAALGQELGLSLANDNAPGQVVLSGRSDVVDTAAERAGDLGARAMALDVGGAFHSPLMAPAADALRAALEATDVGEPAFPVISNGSAAPFTDIRAELAENLLKPVRWRESLLYLHAQGVTDYVECGPGAVLRGLVKRTLREAA
;
A
#
# COMPACT_ATOMS: atom_id res chain seq x y z
N MET A 1 11.99 11.35 15.34
CA MET A 1 10.65 11.46 15.97
C MET A 1 10.91 11.44 17.46
N GLU A 2 10.59 12.51 18.19
CA GLU A 2 10.47 12.41 19.66
C GLU A 2 9.31 11.44 19.99
N GLU A 3 9.33 10.81 21.16
CA GLU A 3 8.68 9.52 21.48
C GLU A 3 7.27 9.54 22.14
N PRO A 4 6.33 10.50 21.96
CA PRO A 4 5.04 10.41 22.63
C PRO A 4 4.11 9.31 22.07
N HIS A 5 4.44 8.70 20.92
CA HIS A 5 3.60 7.67 20.31
C HIS A 5 3.69 6.32 21.04
N ARG A 6 4.84 5.96 21.65
CA ARG A 6 5.05 4.64 22.28
C ARG A 6 4.18 4.37 23.52
N GLU A 7 3.48 5.38 24.03
CA GLU A 7 2.56 5.21 25.17
C GLU A 7 1.15 4.76 24.78
N HIS A 8 0.78 4.84 23.50
CA HIS A 8 -0.56 4.46 23.07
C HIS A 8 -0.81 2.96 23.33
N PRO A 9 -1.93 2.57 23.98
CA PRO A 9 -2.19 1.17 24.34
C PRO A 9 -2.12 0.19 23.16
N LEU A 10 -2.68 0.55 21.99
CA LEU A 10 -2.59 -0.28 20.79
C LEU A 10 -1.16 -0.44 20.25
N LEU A 11 -0.30 0.58 20.41
CA LEU A 11 1.09 0.46 19.98
C LEU A 11 1.83 -0.55 20.86
N ARG A 12 1.63 -0.49 22.19
CA ARG A 12 2.20 -1.48 23.12
C ARG A 12 1.69 -2.88 22.85
N GLN A 13 0.37 -3.05 22.70
CA GLN A 13 -0.22 -4.35 22.38
C GLN A 13 0.34 -4.91 21.06
N GLY A 14 0.45 -4.06 20.02
CA GLY A 14 1.04 -4.44 18.75
C GLY A 14 2.49 -4.88 18.84
N ILE A 15 3.32 -4.14 19.59
CA ILE A 15 4.71 -4.49 19.86
C ILE A 15 4.81 -5.84 20.60
N ASP A 16 3.97 -6.05 21.62
CA ASP A 16 3.94 -7.31 22.38
C ASP A 16 3.55 -8.49 21.48
N LEU A 17 2.58 -8.32 20.58
CA LEU A 17 2.16 -9.33 19.61
C LEU A 17 3.24 -9.66 18.58
N LEU A 18 4.02 -8.67 18.14
CA LEU A 18 5.16 -8.86 17.24
C LEU A 18 6.32 -9.58 17.94
N GLY A 19 6.45 -9.44 19.25
CA GLY A 19 7.59 -9.95 20.03
C GLY A 19 8.88 -9.15 19.82
N PHE A 20 8.81 -8.01 19.14
CA PHE A 20 9.89 -7.03 18.99
C PHE A 20 9.31 -5.64 18.73
N ASP A 21 10.07 -4.58 19.04
CA ASP A 21 9.71 -3.20 18.69
C ASP A 21 10.15 -2.90 17.24
N PRO A 22 9.21 -2.71 16.28
CA PRO A 22 9.57 -2.41 14.89
C PRO A 22 10.14 -0.99 14.72
N PHE A 23 9.87 -0.06 15.64
CA PHE A 23 10.35 1.32 15.60
C PHE A 23 11.86 1.40 15.89
N ASP A 24 12.39 0.50 16.72
CA ASP A 24 13.84 0.39 16.98
C ASP A 24 14.61 -0.15 15.77
N ARG A 25 13.90 -0.79 14.83
CA ARG A 25 14.48 -1.55 13.73
C ARG A 25 14.06 -1.03 12.36
N LEU A 26 13.58 0.21 12.25
CA LEU A 26 13.10 0.81 10.99
C LEU A 26 14.13 0.79 9.85
N ALA A 27 15.42 0.76 10.19
CA ALA A 27 16.51 0.68 9.21
C ALA A 27 16.56 -0.68 8.47
N GLU A 28 15.86 -1.70 8.97
CA GLU A 28 15.74 -3.02 8.32
C GLU A 28 14.71 -3.04 7.17
N GLY A 29 14.15 -1.88 6.82
CA GLY A 29 13.33 -1.69 5.64
C GLY A 29 11.95 -2.34 5.78
N THR A 30 11.46 -2.94 4.69
CA THR A 30 10.09 -3.42 4.55
C THR A 30 9.62 -4.31 5.69
N ARG A 31 10.50 -5.17 6.22
CA ARG A 31 10.19 -6.10 7.31
C ARG A 31 9.68 -5.40 8.57
N THR A 32 10.21 -4.23 8.89
CA THR A 32 9.91 -3.51 10.13
C THR A 32 9.11 -2.23 9.88
N GLN A 33 9.29 -1.61 8.72
CA GLN A 33 8.53 -0.42 8.32
C GLN A 33 7.03 -0.70 8.13
N GLN A 34 6.66 -1.87 7.59
CA GLN A 34 5.24 -2.20 7.41
C GLN A 34 4.51 -2.40 8.75
N PRO A 35 4.98 -3.25 9.69
CA PRO A 35 4.35 -3.33 11.01
C PRO A 35 4.30 -1.98 11.73
N ALA A 36 5.39 -1.21 11.72
CA ALA A 36 5.41 0.12 12.34
C ALA A 36 4.35 1.05 11.73
N LEU A 37 4.22 1.09 10.41
CA LEU A 37 3.23 1.92 9.71
C LEU A 37 1.80 1.49 10.04
N PHE A 38 1.50 0.19 10.01
CA PHE A 38 0.20 -0.35 10.40
C PHE A 38 -0.17 0.05 11.83
N LEU A 39 0.76 -0.15 12.77
CA LEU A 39 0.54 0.16 14.18
C LEU A 39 0.24 1.65 14.40
N VAL A 40 0.99 2.56 13.75
CA VAL A 40 0.70 4.00 13.82
C VAL A 40 -0.66 4.33 13.21
N SER A 41 -1.00 3.77 12.05
CA SER A 41 -2.32 3.97 11.44
C SER A 41 -3.46 3.54 12.36
N MET A 42 -3.33 2.40 13.05
CA MET A 42 -4.34 1.93 14.00
C MET A 42 -4.40 2.79 15.27
N ALA A 43 -3.28 3.32 15.74
CA ALA A 43 -3.26 4.25 16.87
C ALA A 43 -3.96 5.59 16.52
N VAL A 44 -3.73 6.12 15.33
CA VAL A 44 -4.43 7.32 14.83
C VAL A 44 -5.93 7.03 14.68
N TRP A 45 -6.29 5.88 14.09
CA TRP A 45 -7.68 5.46 13.96
C TRP A 45 -8.40 5.34 15.33
N ALA A 46 -7.74 4.79 16.34
CA ALA A 46 -8.33 4.65 17.67
C ALA A 46 -8.40 5.98 18.45
N GLY A 47 -7.54 6.95 18.11
CA GLY A 47 -7.41 8.21 18.84
C GLY A 47 -8.37 9.32 18.44
N GLU A 48 -9.02 9.25 17.27
CA GLU A 48 -10.00 10.26 16.85
C GLU A 48 -11.44 9.76 17.07
N GLU A 49 -12.24 10.58 17.73
CA GLU A 49 -13.69 10.41 17.81
C GLU A 49 -14.31 10.71 16.44
N ARG A 50 -15.18 9.82 15.98
CA ARG A 50 -15.80 9.91 14.64
C ARG A 50 -17.09 9.11 14.55
N ASP A 51 -17.96 9.52 13.64
CA ASP A 51 -19.06 8.69 13.15
C ASP A 51 -18.53 7.55 12.27
N THR A 52 -19.37 6.53 12.02
CA THR A 52 -19.04 5.45 11.09
C THR A 52 -18.70 6.01 9.70
N PRO A 53 -17.50 5.73 9.15
CA PRO A 53 -17.12 6.19 7.82
C PRO A 53 -18.07 5.66 6.74
N ALA A 54 -18.30 6.46 5.70
CA ALA A 54 -19.04 5.99 4.52
C ALA A 54 -18.29 4.88 3.75
N ALA A 55 -16.95 4.91 3.79
CA ALA A 55 -16.06 3.90 3.24
C ALA A 55 -14.64 4.13 3.75
N ALA A 56 -13.75 3.16 3.53
CA ALA A 56 -12.31 3.33 3.68
C ALA A 56 -11.54 2.83 2.45
N ALA A 57 -10.35 3.38 2.25
CA ALA A 57 -9.38 2.88 1.29
C ALA A 57 -7.99 3.04 1.89
N GLY A 58 -7.12 2.07 1.65
CA GLY A 58 -5.73 2.15 2.07
C GLY A 58 -4.80 1.83 0.91
N HIS A 59 -3.66 2.51 0.85
CA HIS A 59 -2.68 2.31 -0.21
C HIS A 59 -1.75 1.14 0.14
N SER A 60 -1.80 0.08 -0.67
CA SER A 60 -1.03 -1.16 -0.50
C SER A 60 -1.19 -1.74 0.92
N LEU A 61 -0.17 -1.61 1.78
CA LEU A 61 -0.27 -2.00 3.20
C LEU A 61 -1.49 -1.39 3.90
N GLY A 62 -1.90 -0.18 3.50
CA GLY A 62 -3.04 0.49 4.10
C GLY A 62 -4.35 -0.29 4.00
N GLU A 63 -4.50 -1.22 3.04
CA GLU A 63 -5.69 -2.09 2.94
C GLU A 63 -5.92 -2.87 4.24
N TYR A 64 -4.83 -3.31 4.89
CA TYR A 64 -4.89 -4.06 6.15
C TYR A 64 -5.37 -3.17 7.30
N ALA A 65 -4.88 -1.92 7.36
CA ALA A 65 -5.37 -0.95 8.34
C ALA A 65 -6.85 -0.60 8.09
N ALA A 66 -7.26 -0.42 6.84
CA ALA A 66 -8.65 -0.13 6.48
C ALA A 66 -9.61 -1.29 6.81
N LEU A 67 -9.21 -2.54 6.51
CA LEU A 67 -9.98 -3.73 6.83
C LEU A 67 -10.07 -3.97 8.35
N THR A 68 -8.99 -3.68 9.09
CA THR A 68 -8.99 -3.75 10.56
C THR A 68 -9.89 -2.67 11.17
N ALA A 69 -9.80 -1.44 10.67
CA ALA A 69 -10.67 -0.33 11.08
C ALA A 69 -12.16 -0.62 10.79
N ALA A 70 -12.45 -1.33 9.71
CA ALA A 70 -13.80 -1.79 9.37
C ALA A 70 -14.25 -3.05 10.15
N GLY A 71 -13.39 -3.62 11.01
CA GLY A 71 -13.70 -4.80 11.80
C GLY A 71 -13.72 -6.12 11.02
N ALA A 72 -13.30 -6.13 9.75
CA ALA A 72 -13.22 -7.36 8.95
C ALA A 72 -12.08 -8.29 9.40
N ILE A 73 -11.01 -7.72 9.95
CA ILE A 73 -9.87 -8.46 10.52
C ILE A 73 -9.66 -7.96 11.94
N ALA A 74 -9.56 -8.87 12.92
CA ALA A 74 -9.25 -8.50 14.29
C ALA A 74 -7.84 -7.88 14.38
N PHE A 75 -7.64 -6.91 15.26
CA PHE A 75 -6.36 -6.21 15.40
C PHE A 75 -5.19 -7.19 15.63
N GLU A 76 -5.38 -8.17 16.51
CA GLU A 76 -4.38 -9.17 16.86
C GLU A 76 -3.93 -10.00 15.65
N ASP A 77 -4.88 -10.35 14.78
CA ASP A 77 -4.58 -11.14 13.59
C ASP A 77 -4.04 -10.27 12.46
N ALA A 78 -4.49 -9.03 12.34
CA ALA A 78 -3.93 -8.06 11.41
C ALA A 78 -2.45 -7.75 11.71
N VAL A 79 -2.05 -7.66 12.98
CA VAL A 79 -0.63 -7.50 13.36
C VAL A 79 0.21 -8.68 12.84
N LYS A 80 -0.22 -9.92 13.08
CA LYS A 80 0.47 -11.13 12.61
C LYS A 80 0.50 -11.19 11.08
N LEU A 81 -0.60 -10.83 10.43
CA LEU A 81 -0.74 -10.87 8.99
C LEU A 81 0.14 -9.83 8.30
N VAL A 82 0.23 -8.61 8.87
CA VAL A 82 1.13 -7.56 8.40
C VAL A 82 2.59 -7.97 8.58
N ASP A 83 2.96 -8.60 9.70
CA ASP A 83 4.32 -9.12 9.90
C ASP A 83 4.66 -10.23 8.89
N ALA A 84 3.74 -11.17 8.66
CA ALA A 84 3.90 -12.22 7.66
C ALA A 84 4.07 -11.64 6.25
N ARG A 85 3.24 -10.66 5.87
CA ARG A 85 3.35 -9.91 4.60
C ARG A 85 4.70 -9.22 4.48
N ALA A 86 5.09 -8.46 5.51
CA ALA A 86 6.33 -7.68 5.52
C ALA A 86 7.55 -8.57 5.37
N THR A 87 7.57 -9.67 6.11
CA THR A 87 8.60 -10.71 6.04
C THR A 87 8.66 -11.35 4.66
N ALA A 88 7.52 -11.78 4.11
CA ALA A 88 7.47 -12.44 2.82
C ALA A 88 7.91 -11.52 1.67
N MET A 89 7.50 -10.25 1.70
CA MET A 89 7.92 -9.25 0.71
C MET A 89 9.41 -8.93 0.82
N ALA A 90 9.95 -8.80 2.04
CA ALA A 90 11.37 -8.59 2.26
C ALA A 90 12.20 -9.80 1.77
N ASP A 91 11.75 -11.03 2.03
CA ASP A 91 12.41 -12.25 1.57
C ASP A 91 12.40 -12.37 0.03
N ALA A 92 11.26 -12.06 -0.61
CA ALA A 92 11.16 -12.07 -2.07
C ALA A 92 12.13 -11.05 -2.68
N ALA A 93 12.19 -9.84 -2.13
CA ALA A 93 13.11 -8.79 -2.58
C ALA A 93 14.59 -9.13 -2.40
N GLN A 94 14.95 -9.89 -1.35
CA GLN A 94 16.31 -10.40 -1.16
C GLN A 94 16.68 -11.50 -2.17
N ARG A 95 15.72 -12.34 -2.55
CA ARG A 95 15.94 -13.44 -3.50
C ARG A 95 16.15 -12.93 -4.93
N GLU A 96 15.34 -11.95 -5.33
CA GLU A 96 15.41 -11.35 -6.66
C GLU A 96 15.43 -9.82 -6.55
N PRO A 97 16.64 -9.22 -6.55
CA PRO A 97 16.79 -7.78 -6.44
C PRO A 97 16.03 -7.04 -7.54
N GLY A 98 15.25 -6.06 -7.13
CA GLY A 98 14.47 -5.21 -8.00
C GLY A 98 14.35 -3.80 -7.44
N GLY A 99 13.70 -2.92 -8.19
CA GLY A 99 13.49 -1.54 -7.81
C GLY A 99 12.14 -1.01 -8.26
N MET A 100 11.87 0.23 -7.87
CA MET A 100 10.69 0.97 -8.29
C MET A 100 11.07 2.40 -8.67
N VAL A 101 10.44 2.93 -9.72
CA VAL A 101 10.63 4.30 -10.17
C VAL A 101 9.28 4.98 -10.34
N ALA A 102 9.11 6.13 -9.68
CA ALA A 102 7.97 6.99 -9.90
C ALA A 102 8.20 7.86 -11.14
N MET A 103 7.23 7.85 -12.04
CA MET A 103 7.18 8.66 -13.26
C MET A 103 6.21 9.81 -13.02
N LEU A 104 6.74 11.04 -13.04
CA LEU A 104 6.04 12.26 -12.65
C LEU A 104 5.81 13.15 -13.87
N GLY A 105 4.56 13.35 -14.26
CA GLY A 105 4.16 13.92 -15.54
C GLY A 105 3.99 12.85 -16.61
N GLY A 106 3.97 13.27 -17.88
CA GLY A 106 3.77 12.39 -19.03
C GLY A 106 2.39 11.75 -19.11
N ASP A 107 2.20 10.98 -20.18
CA ASP A 107 1.00 10.18 -20.40
C ASP A 107 1.14 8.79 -19.73
N ALA A 108 0.15 8.40 -18.94
CA ALA A 108 0.20 7.17 -18.15
C ALA A 108 0.17 5.91 -19.03
N GLU A 109 -0.53 5.92 -20.16
CA GLU A 109 -0.60 4.79 -21.10
C GLU A 109 0.73 4.62 -21.82
N ALA A 110 1.37 5.73 -22.23
CA ALA A 110 2.70 5.71 -22.83
C ALA A 110 3.77 5.19 -21.85
N ILE A 111 3.69 5.59 -20.57
CA ILE A 111 4.59 5.07 -19.53
C ILE A 111 4.34 3.59 -19.25
N ALA A 112 3.08 3.16 -19.21
CA ALA A 112 2.74 1.74 -19.06
C ALA A 112 3.24 0.90 -20.25
N ALA A 113 3.14 1.43 -21.48
CA ALA A 113 3.67 0.79 -22.68
C ALA A 113 5.20 0.67 -22.64
N LEU A 114 5.91 1.71 -22.18
CA LEU A 114 7.35 1.64 -21.91
C LEU A 114 7.66 0.56 -20.86
N GLY A 115 6.88 0.49 -19.78
CA GLY A 115 7.03 -0.54 -18.77
C GLY A 115 6.93 -1.94 -19.37
N GLN A 116 5.88 -2.20 -20.17
CA GLN A 116 5.71 -3.49 -20.86
C GLN A 116 6.85 -3.81 -21.84
N GLU A 117 7.30 -2.83 -22.62
CA GLU A 117 8.43 -2.96 -23.55
C GLU A 117 9.69 -3.45 -22.81
N LEU A 118 9.93 -2.90 -21.62
CA LEU A 118 11.09 -3.17 -20.79
C LEU A 118 10.91 -4.41 -19.89
N GLY A 119 9.70 -4.96 -19.77
CA GLY A 119 9.40 -6.05 -18.83
C GLY A 119 9.21 -5.59 -17.38
N LEU A 120 8.86 -4.33 -17.17
CA LEU A 120 8.43 -3.76 -15.89
C LEU A 120 6.90 -3.84 -15.74
N SER A 121 6.45 -3.88 -14.48
CA SER A 121 5.04 -3.79 -14.12
C SER A 121 4.66 -2.34 -13.82
N LEU A 122 3.44 -1.95 -14.18
CA LEU A 122 2.80 -0.79 -13.58
C LEU A 122 2.44 -1.17 -12.13
N ALA A 123 3.19 -0.63 -11.18
CA ALA A 123 3.06 -0.96 -9.76
C ALA A 123 1.98 -0.12 -9.08
N ASN A 124 1.87 1.15 -9.46
CA ASN A 124 0.92 2.09 -8.88
C ASN A 124 0.40 3.07 -9.92
N ASP A 125 -0.92 3.27 -9.94
CA ASP A 125 -1.58 4.44 -10.52
C ASP A 125 -2.06 5.31 -9.37
N ASN A 126 -1.23 6.29 -8.98
CA ASN A 126 -1.40 7.03 -7.74
C ASN A 126 -2.24 8.30 -7.93
N ALA A 127 -2.01 9.04 -9.01
CA ALA A 127 -2.71 10.28 -9.30
C ALA A 127 -2.48 10.64 -10.77
N PRO A 128 -3.25 11.59 -11.33
CA PRO A 128 -2.94 12.16 -12.64
C PRO A 128 -1.48 12.63 -12.70
N GLY A 129 -0.77 12.18 -13.73
CA GLY A 129 0.67 12.43 -13.89
C GLY A 129 1.56 11.83 -12.80
N GLN A 130 1.13 10.79 -12.09
CA GLN A 130 1.99 10.03 -11.19
C GLN A 130 1.65 8.54 -11.23
N VAL A 131 2.53 7.81 -11.92
CA VAL A 131 2.53 6.34 -11.92
C VAL A 131 3.87 5.81 -11.42
N VAL A 132 3.93 4.53 -11.06
CA VAL A 132 5.16 3.88 -10.61
C VAL A 132 5.36 2.61 -11.42
N LEU A 133 6.58 2.41 -11.91
CA LEU A 133 7.01 1.16 -12.54
C LEU A 133 7.85 0.36 -11.55
N SER A 134 7.72 -0.97 -11.55
CA SER A 134 8.53 -1.88 -10.74
C SER A 134 9.01 -3.10 -11.52
N GLY A 135 10.19 -3.59 -11.17
CA GLY A 135 10.77 -4.78 -11.79
C GLY A 135 12.26 -4.87 -11.46
N ARG A 136 13.01 -5.59 -12.30
CA ARG A 136 14.46 -5.75 -12.09
C ARG A 136 15.19 -4.41 -12.12
N SER A 137 16.18 -4.23 -11.25
CA SER A 137 16.86 -2.95 -11.05
C SER A 137 17.54 -2.42 -12.33
N ASP A 138 18.17 -3.30 -13.11
CA ASP A 138 18.86 -2.94 -14.36
C ASP A 138 17.91 -2.34 -15.41
N VAL A 139 16.65 -2.76 -15.38
CA VAL A 139 15.61 -2.31 -16.30
C VAL A 139 14.94 -1.03 -15.79
N VAL A 140 14.79 -0.88 -14.47
CA VAL A 140 14.21 0.32 -13.84
C VAL A 140 15.05 1.56 -14.16
N ASP A 141 16.38 1.45 -14.16
CA ASP A 141 17.26 2.56 -14.52
C ASP A 141 17.07 3.00 -15.98
N THR A 142 16.87 2.04 -16.89
CA THR A 142 16.58 2.32 -18.31
C THR A 142 15.24 3.07 -18.47
N ALA A 143 14.22 2.70 -17.70
CA ALA A 143 12.94 3.43 -17.71
C ALA A 143 13.09 4.86 -17.18
N ALA A 144 13.95 5.06 -16.18
CA ALA A 144 14.24 6.36 -15.62
C ALA A 144 14.93 7.30 -16.63
N GLU A 145 15.89 6.77 -17.39
CA GLU A 145 16.59 7.50 -18.46
C GLU A 145 15.65 7.93 -19.59
N ARG A 146 14.68 7.07 -19.96
CA ARG A 146 13.69 7.33 -21.02
C ARG A 146 12.50 8.17 -20.58
N ALA A 147 12.42 8.57 -19.32
CA ALA A 147 11.28 9.34 -18.80
C ALA A 147 11.09 10.68 -19.53
N GLY A 148 12.19 11.36 -19.86
CA GLY A 148 12.17 12.66 -20.54
C GLY A 148 11.50 12.62 -21.91
N ASP A 149 11.68 11.52 -22.64
CA ASP A 149 11.09 11.31 -23.97
C ASP A 149 9.55 11.23 -23.91
N LEU A 150 9.00 10.87 -22.75
CA LEU A 150 7.57 10.77 -22.48
C LEU A 150 7.01 12.03 -21.79
N GLY A 151 7.82 13.09 -21.63
CA GLY A 151 7.42 14.29 -20.88
C GLY A 151 7.26 14.05 -19.37
N ALA A 152 7.89 13.00 -18.84
CA ALA A 152 7.90 12.67 -17.43
C ALA A 152 9.27 12.90 -16.79
N ARG A 153 9.28 13.13 -15.47
CA ARG A 153 10.48 13.07 -14.62
C ARG A 153 10.49 11.77 -13.84
N ALA A 154 11.59 11.04 -13.91
CA ALA A 154 11.81 9.87 -13.08
C ALA A 154 12.28 10.23 -11.67
N MET A 155 11.84 9.44 -10.68
CA MET A 155 12.30 9.50 -9.30
C MET A 155 12.37 8.08 -8.74
N ALA A 156 13.59 7.59 -8.52
CA ALA A 156 13.80 6.31 -7.86
C ALA A 156 13.17 6.32 -6.46
N LEU A 157 12.51 5.23 -6.10
CA LEU A 157 11.93 5.05 -4.76
C LEU A 157 12.92 4.32 -3.86
N ASP A 158 13.06 4.81 -2.62
CA ASP A 158 13.86 4.16 -1.59
C ASP A 158 13.09 2.99 -0.97
N VAL A 159 13.06 1.88 -1.71
CA VAL A 159 12.33 0.67 -1.35
C VAL A 159 13.19 -0.57 -1.56
N GLY A 160 12.94 -1.59 -0.75
CA GLY A 160 13.77 -2.81 -0.73
C GLY A 160 13.60 -3.72 -1.95
N GLY A 161 12.57 -3.56 -2.79
CA GLY A 161 12.33 -4.44 -3.93
C GLY A 161 11.25 -3.97 -4.90
N ALA A 162 10.99 -4.81 -5.92
CA ALA A 162 10.01 -4.57 -6.97
C ALA A 162 8.58 -4.95 -6.55
N PHE A 163 7.98 -4.16 -5.64
CA PHE A 163 6.63 -4.43 -5.17
C PHE A 163 5.57 -4.28 -6.26
N HIS A 164 4.44 -4.99 -6.11
CA HIS A 164 3.34 -4.99 -7.09
C HIS A 164 3.79 -5.44 -8.49
N SER A 165 4.59 -6.52 -8.53
CA SER A 165 5.12 -7.12 -9.76
C SER A 165 5.17 -8.64 -9.66
N PRO A 166 5.39 -9.36 -10.77
CA PRO A 166 5.59 -10.81 -10.76
C PRO A 166 6.71 -11.29 -9.82
N LEU A 167 7.72 -10.46 -9.52
CA LEU A 167 8.81 -10.81 -8.59
C LEU A 167 8.30 -11.04 -7.16
N MET A 168 7.09 -10.57 -6.83
CA MET A 168 6.45 -10.80 -5.55
C MET A 168 5.65 -12.10 -5.49
N ALA A 169 5.68 -12.97 -6.51
CA ALA A 169 4.96 -14.24 -6.50
C ALA A 169 5.25 -15.11 -5.26
N PRO A 170 6.51 -15.28 -4.81
CA PRO A 170 6.79 -16.03 -3.57
C PRO A 170 6.17 -15.37 -2.33
N ALA A 171 6.08 -14.03 -2.31
CA ALA A 171 5.46 -13.31 -1.20
C ALA A 171 3.93 -13.47 -1.21
N ALA A 172 3.31 -13.45 -2.39
CA ALA A 172 1.88 -13.69 -2.56
C ALA A 172 1.48 -15.11 -2.10
N ASP A 173 2.31 -16.12 -2.35
CA ASP A 173 2.06 -17.49 -1.90
C ASP A 173 2.13 -17.62 -0.38
N ALA A 174 3.16 -17.04 0.24
CA ALA A 174 3.28 -17.02 1.70
C ALA A 174 2.12 -16.23 2.36
N LEU A 175 1.74 -15.10 1.77
CA LEU A 175 0.62 -14.29 2.25
C LEU A 175 -0.71 -15.04 2.11
N ARG A 176 -0.92 -15.80 1.03
CA ARG A 176 -2.13 -16.63 0.86
C ARG A 176 -2.27 -17.65 1.97
N ALA A 177 -1.19 -18.34 2.32
CA ALA A 177 -1.19 -19.30 3.43
C ALA A 177 -1.47 -18.62 4.78
N ALA A 178 -0.91 -17.43 5.03
CA ALA A 178 -1.20 -16.65 6.23
C ALA A 178 -2.67 -16.21 6.27
N LEU A 179 -3.20 -15.73 5.15
CA LEU A 179 -4.60 -15.35 5.01
C LEU A 179 -5.51 -16.54 5.29
N GLU A 180 -5.28 -17.73 4.72
CA GLU A 180 -6.09 -18.93 4.98
C GLU A 180 -6.22 -19.27 6.48
N ALA A 181 -5.23 -18.91 7.30
CA ALA A 181 -5.21 -19.13 8.74
C ALA A 181 -5.79 -17.98 9.58
N THR A 182 -6.12 -16.84 8.98
CA THR A 182 -6.71 -15.67 9.66
C THR A 182 -8.22 -15.73 9.60
N ASP A 183 -8.96 -15.33 10.62
CA ASP A 183 -10.40 -15.12 10.49
C ASP A 183 -10.69 -13.78 9.80
N VAL A 184 -11.54 -13.81 8.76
CA VAL A 184 -11.92 -12.63 7.98
C VAL A 184 -13.44 -12.57 7.88
N GLY A 185 -14.00 -11.50 8.43
CA GLY A 185 -15.42 -11.22 8.46
C GLY A 185 -15.86 -10.18 7.42
N GLU A 186 -17.14 -9.82 7.48
CA GLU A 186 -17.71 -8.75 6.67
C GLU A 186 -17.34 -7.38 7.28
N PRO A 187 -16.81 -6.43 6.48
CA PRO A 187 -16.46 -5.10 6.98
C PRO A 187 -17.73 -4.30 7.30
N ALA A 188 -17.72 -3.56 8.42
CA ALA A 188 -18.84 -2.72 8.87
C ALA A 188 -19.16 -1.54 7.94
N PHE A 189 -18.20 -1.15 7.09
CA PHE A 189 -18.35 -0.18 6.02
C PHE A 189 -17.50 -0.60 4.81
N PRO A 190 -17.85 -0.20 3.57
CA PRO A 190 -17.12 -0.61 2.38
C PRO A 190 -15.62 -0.29 2.46
N VAL A 191 -14.78 -1.26 2.12
CA VAL A 191 -13.32 -1.07 1.97
C VAL A 191 -12.93 -1.29 0.52
N ILE A 192 -12.25 -0.33 -0.09
CA ILE A 192 -11.92 -0.35 -1.51
C ILE A 192 -10.62 -1.11 -1.76
N SER A 193 -10.71 -2.16 -2.58
CA SER A 193 -9.59 -2.99 -3.02
C SER A 193 -8.74 -2.25 -4.05
N ASN A 194 -7.43 -2.34 -3.88
CA ASN A 194 -6.41 -1.72 -4.72
C ASN A 194 -6.36 -2.34 -6.12
N GLY A 195 -6.68 -3.62 -6.26
CA GLY A 195 -6.66 -4.33 -7.54
C GLY A 195 -7.91 -4.10 -8.39
N SER A 196 -9.08 -3.99 -7.76
CA SER A 196 -10.36 -3.79 -8.47
C SER A 196 -10.80 -2.33 -8.56
N ALA A 197 -10.28 -1.45 -7.69
CA ALA A 197 -10.77 -0.09 -7.48
C ALA A 197 -12.26 -0.04 -7.09
N ALA A 198 -12.76 -1.10 -6.45
CA ALA A 198 -14.13 -1.26 -5.99
C ALA A 198 -14.13 -1.91 -4.59
N PRO A 199 -15.26 -1.98 -3.88
CA PRO A 199 -15.34 -2.69 -2.61
C PRO A 199 -14.85 -4.14 -2.74
N PHE A 200 -14.13 -4.63 -1.72
CA PHE A 200 -13.73 -6.03 -1.66
C PHE A 200 -14.93 -6.97 -1.80
N THR A 201 -14.74 -8.03 -2.57
CA THR A 201 -15.70 -9.13 -2.77
C THR A 201 -15.17 -10.45 -2.21
N ASP A 202 -13.86 -10.66 -2.30
CA ASP A 202 -13.14 -11.75 -1.63
C ASP A 202 -11.85 -11.19 -1.04
N ILE A 203 -11.91 -10.78 0.23
CA ILE A 203 -10.79 -10.13 0.92
C ILE A 203 -9.53 -11.01 0.87
N ARG A 204 -9.65 -12.33 1.02
CA ARG A 204 -8.49 -13.24 1.08
C ARG A 204 -7.83 -13.34 -0.29
N ALA A 205 -8.62 -13.65 -1.31
CA ALA A 205 -8.09 -13.82 -2.67
C ALA A 205 -7.49 -12.50 -3.17
N GLU A 206 -8.22 -11.40 -2.99
CA GLU A 206 -7.79 -10.09 -3.49
C GLU A 206 -6.52 -9.59 -2.76
N LEU A 207 -6.40 -9.71 -1.43
CA LEU A 207 -5.18 -9.26 -0.72
C LEU A 207 -3.92 -10.01 -1.18
N ALA A 208 -4.01 -11.32 -1.42
CA ALA A 208 -2.89 -12.11 -1.92
C ALA A 208 -2.54 -11.71 -3.37
N GLU A 209 -3.55 -11.55 -4.23
CA GLU A 209 -3.36 -11.17 -5.63
C GLU A 209 -2.88 -9.72 -5.80
N ASN A 210 -3.25 -8.81 -4.90
CA ASN A 210 -2.87 -7.40 -4.96
C ASN A 210 -1.36 -7.19 -4.86
N LEU A 211 -0.59 -8.14 -4.30
CA LEU A 211 0.87 -8.09 -4.33
C LEU A 211 1.47 -8.24 -5.74
N LEU A 212 0.69 -8.73 -6.70
CA LEU A 212 1.10 -8.97 -8.09
C LEU A 212 0.43 -8.01 -9.08
N LYS A 213 -0.46 -7.14 -8.60
CA LYS A 213 -1.27 -6.22 -9.40
C LYS A 213 -0.96 -4.77 -9.04
N PRO A 214 -1.22 -3.82 -9.97
CA PRO A 214 -1.11 -2.40 -9.68
C PRO A 214 -2.00 -2.00 -8.50
N VAL A 215 -1.50 -1.07 -7.67
CA VAL A 215 -2.35 -0.28 -6.79
C VAL A 215 -3.06 0.79 -7.60
N ARG A 216 -4.36 0.61 -7.85
CA ARG A 216 -5.21 1.52 -8.64
C ARG A 216 -5.78 2.66 -7.78
N TRP A 217 -4.93 3.35 -7.05
CA TRP A 217 -5.32 4.35 -6.04
C TRP A 217 -6.12 5.52 -6.64
N ARG A 218 -5.70 6.03 -7.81
CA ARG A 218 -6.43 7.09 -8.53
C ARG A 218 -7.87 6.67 -8.83
N GLU A 219 -8.05 5.46 -9.35
CA GLU A 219 -9.38 4.93 -9.65
C GLU A 219 -10.20 4.66 -8.39
N SER A 220 -9.58 4.18 -7.31
CA SER A 220 -10.24 4.02 -5.99
C SER A 220 -10.79 5.36 -5.48
N LEU A 221 -10.04 6.46 -5.64
CA LEU A 221 -10.49 7.79 -5.25
C LEU A 221 -11.64 8.31 -6.13
N LEU A 222 -11.56 8.10 -7.44
CA LEU A 222 -12.63 8.48 -8.37
C LEU A 222 -13.91 7.69 -8.10
N TYR A 223 -13.78 6.39 -7.76
CA TYR A 223 -14.91 5.57 -7.32
C TYR A 223 -15.56 6.16 -6.07
N LEU A 224 -14.78 6.45 -5.02
CA LEU A 224 -15.29 7.03 -3.77
C LEU A 224 -15.98 8.38 -4.00
N HIS A 225 -15.38 9.24 -4.83
CA HIS A 225 -15.97 10.52 -5.20
C HIS A 225 -17.31 10.34 -5.94
N ALA A 226 -17.40 9.39 -6.87
CA ALA A 226 -18.64 9.07 -7.58
C ALA A 226 -19.72 8.49 -6.65
N GLN A 227 -19.35 7.89 -5.52
CA GLN A 227 -20.27 7.48 -4.45
C GLN A 227 -20.69 8.64 -3.52
N GLY A 228 -20.23 9.87 -3.78
CA GLY A 228 -20.58 11.06 -3.02
C GLY A 228 -19.67 11.36 -1.82
N VAL A 229 -18.52 10.70 -1.70
CA VAL A 229 -17.55 10.99 -0.63
C VAL A 229 -16.83 12.32 -0.91
N THR A 230 -17.03 13.29 -0.02
CA THR A 230 -16.46 14.66 -0.11
C THR A 230 -15.33 14.92 0.87
N ASP A 231 -15.33 14.23 2.01
CA ASP A 231 -14.42 14.46 3.13
C ASP A 231 -13.52 13.25 3.35
N TYR A 232 -12.22 13.50 3.49
CA TYR A 232 -11.18 12.48 3.56
C TYR A 232 -10.30 12.72 4.77
N VAL A 233 -10.09 11.68 5.58
CA VAL A 233 -9.21 11.67 6.75
C VAL A 233 -8.11 10.65 6.53
N GLU A 234 -6.84 11.08 6.60
CA GLU A 234 -5.67 10.20 6.47
C GLU A 234 -5.27 9.67 7.85
N CYS A 235 -5.35 8.36 8.05
CA CYS A 235 -4.92 7.70 9.29
C CYS A 235 -3.51 7.10 9.11
N GLY A 236 -2.48 7.88 9.41
CA GLY A 236 -1.08 7.45 9.32
C GLY A 236 -0.10 8.55 9.74
N PRO A 237 1.22 8.26 9.76
CA PRO A 237 2.25 9.18 10.25
C PRO A 237 2.55 10.37 9.32
N GLY A 238 1.89 10.48 8.16
CA GLY A 238 2.27 11.38 7.08
C GLY A 238 1.09 12.14 6.46
N ALA A 239 1.37 12.76 5.31
CA ALA A 239 0.38 13.52 4.53
C ALA A 239 0.41 13.15 3.03
N VAL A 240 0.95 11.97 2.71
CA VAL A 240 1.16 11.54 1.32
C VAL A 240 -0.19 11.31 0.65
N LEU A 241 -1.09 10.56 1.29
CA LEU A 241 -2.38 10.23 0.70
C LEU A 241 -3.25 11.49 0.58
N ARG A 242 -3.20 12.41 1.55
CA ARG A 242 -3.83 13.73 1.44
C ARG A 242 -3.35 14.51 0.21
N GLY A 243 -2.06 14.40 -0.12
CA GLY A 243 -1.50 14.98 -1.35
C GLY A 243 -2.09 14.36 -2.61
N LEU A 244 -2.21 13.02 -2.64
CA LEU A 244 -2.77 12.27 -3.77
C LEU A 244 -4.27 12.53 -3.97
N VAL A 245 -5.03 12.59 -2.87
CA VAL A 245 -6.46 12.97 -2.87
C VAL A 245 -6.63 14.35 -3.51
N LYS A 246 -5.88 15.35 -3.04
CA LYS A 246 -5.94 16.71 -3.60
C LYS A 246 -5.59 16.74 -5.07
N ARG A 247 -4.57 15.99 -5.51
CA ARG A 247 -4.16 15.96 -6.92
C ARG A 247 -5.23 15.33 -7.80
N THR A 248 -5.81 14.22 -7.36
CA THR A 248 -6.80 13.46 -8.14
C THR A 248 -8.15 14.19 -8.22
N LEU A 249 -8.67 14.67 -7.08
CA LEU A 249 -10.03 15.21 -7.03
C LEU A 249 -10.12 16.70 -7.39
N ARG A 250 -9.01 17.44 -7.41
CA ARG A 250 -9.01 18.81 -7.97
C ARG A 250 -9.21 18.83 -9.48
N GLU A 251 -8.81 17.78 -10.18
CA GLU A 251 -8.98 17.66 -11.63
C GLU A 251 -10.33 17.04 -12.02
N ALA A 252 -11.03 16.42 -11.06
CA ALA A 252 -12.36 15.83 -11.27
C ALA A 252 -13.52 16.82 -11.05
N ALA A 253 -13.23 18.02 -10.50
CA ALA A 253 -14.18 19.07 -10.15
C ALA A 253 -14.28 20.19 -11.20
#